data_AF-B0EFT2-F1
#
_entry.id   AF-B0EFT2-F1
#
_cell.length_a   1.000
_cell.length_b   1.000
_cell.length_c   1.000
_cell.angle_alpha   90.00
_cell.angle_beta   90.00
_cell.angle_gamma   90.00
#
_symmetry.space_group_name_H-M   'P 1'
#
loop_
_entity.id
_entity.type
_entity.pdbx_description
1 polymer ?
#
loop_
_entity_poly.entity_id
_entity_poly.type
_entity_poly.pdbx_seq_one_letter_code
_entity_poly.pdbx_strand_id
1 'polypeptide(L)'
;MEHTTTSTNINNQSIMKLGYNEIMIVSKYFNDIKDFINLELGVKRFQGNTERFHFNPIPLNDYSRRLFPNIETFHIYNEEDEEFDDRRIFKQVIWYDISYSQYLKEKEEGNICKHIKYTESDREKYGCLIPKNVSIIGENCFKDCYDLTTLNIPTTITKLGNNCFDQFWSLASITIATTIKELWESCFDDCYSLTNIF
;
A
#
# COMPACT_ATOMS: atom_id res chain seq x y z
N MET A 1 72.02 -8.27 -13.84
CA MET A 1 71.46 -7.10 -13.15
C MET A 1 70.16 -6.79 -13.86
N GLU A 2 69.08 -7.34 -13.30
CA GLU A 2 67.99 -6.61 -12.62
C GLU A 2 66.86 -6.35 -13.63
N HIS A 3 65.85 -7.23 -13.60
CA HIS A 3 64.54 -7.00 -12.96
C HIS A 3 63.73 -5.91 -13.67
N THR A 4 62.59 -6.31 -14.26
CA THR A 4 61.26 -6.01 -13.70
C THR A 4 60.16 -6.61 -14.58
N THR A 5 59.64 -7.76 -14.17
CA THR A 5 58.32 -8.25 -14.55
C THR A 5 57.28 -7.45 -13.78
N THR A 6 56.54 -6.57 -14.46
CA THR A 6 55.37 -5.90 -13.91
C THR A 6 54.18 -6.86 -13.92
N SER A 7 54.01 -7.59 -12.81
CA SER A 7 52.73 -8.23 -12.47
C SER A 7 51.72 -7.13 -12.13
N THR A 8 50.84 -6.79 -13.06
CA THR A 8 49.63 -6.02 -12.77
C THR A 8 48.69 -6.89 -11.95
N ASN A 9 48.63 -6.59 -10.65
CA ASN A 9 47.64 -7.08 -9.70
C ASN A 9 46.25 -6.68 -10.24
N ILE A 10 45.52 -7.64 -10.78
CA ILE A 10 44.10 -7.46 -11.11
C ILE A 10 43.39 -7.38 -9.77
N ASN A 11 43.10 -6.15 -9.35
CA ASN A 11 42.38 -5.84 -8.13
C ASN A 11 41.12 -6.70 -8.04
N ASN A 12 41.07 -7.50 -6.97
CA ASN A 12 39.88 -8.15 -6.44
C ASN A 12 38.71 -7.14 -6.41
N GLN A 13 37.87 -7.15 -7.43
CA GLN A 13 36.48 -6.76 -7.24
C GLN A 13 35.93 -7.77 -6.24
N SER A 14 35.77 -7.33 -4.99
CA SER A 14 35.01 -8.03 -3.96
C SER A 14 33.70 -8.50 -4.59
N ILE A 15 33.61 -9.80 -4.92
CA ILE A 15 32.34 -10.41 -5.33
C ILE A 15 31.39 -10.12 -4.18
N MET A 16 30.39 -9.27 -4.43
CA MET A 16 29.42 -8.87 -3.43
C MET A 16 28.72 -10.15 -2.94
N LYS A 17 29.11 -10.62 -1.75
CA LYS A 17 28.47 -11.78 -1.12
C LYS A 17 27.21 -11.27 -0.46
N LEU A 18 26.04 -11.62 -1.00
CA LEU A 18 24.77 -11.41 -0.29
C LEU A 18 24.85 -12.06 1.09
N GLY A 19 24.66 -11.25 2.13
CA GLY A 19 24.43 -11.69 3.50
C GLY A 19 22.94 -11.86 3.78
N TYR A 20 22.61 -12.08 5.06
CA TYR A 20 21.24 -12.31 5.49
C TYR A 20 20.35 -11.07 5.35
N ASN A 21 20.89 -9.88 5.60
CA ASN A 21 20.10 -8.65 5.48
C ASN A 21 19.79 -8.37 4.01
N GLU A 22 20.77 -8.56 3.13
CA GLU A 22 20.61 -8.37 1.70
C GLU A 22 19.61 -9.38 1.13
N ILE A 23 19.68 -10.66 1.54
CA ILE A 23 18.72 -11.66 1.05
C ILE A 23 17.31 -11.41 1.57
N MET A 24 17.14 -10.94 2.81
CA MET A 24 15.81 -10.55 3.32
C MET A 24 15.21 -9.39 2.51
N ILE A 25 16.02 -8.43 2.06
CA ILE A 25 15.56 -7.34 1.18
C ILE A 25 15.17 -7.91 -0.19
N VAL A 26 16.01 -8.75 -0.78
CA VAL A 26 15.75 -9.35 -2.10
C VAL A 26 14.53 -10.27 -2.08
N SER A 27 14.33 -11.03 -1.01
CA SER A 27 13.18 -11.94 -0.85
C SER A 27 11.83 -11.22 -0.82
N LYS A 28 11.78 -9.89 -0.62
CA LYS A 28 10.53 -9.13 -0.79
C LYS A 28 10.04 -9.07 -2.24
N TYR A 29 10.90 -9.41 -3.20
CA TYR A 29 10.57 -9.48 -4.62
C TYR A 29 10.29 -10.91 -5.10
N PHE A 30 10.22 -11.87 -4.17
CA PHE A 30 9.81 -13.24 -4.50
C PHE A 30 8.31 -13.28 -4.79
N ASN A 31 7.92 -14.12 -5.74
CA ASN A 31 6.53 -14.18 -6.19
C ASN A 31 5.70 -15.07 -5.27
N ASP A 32 6.28 -16.19 -4.83
CA ASP A 32 5.55 -17.17 -4.04
C ASP A 32 6.46 -17.89 -3.03
N ILE A 33 5.86 -18.77 -2.23
CA ILE A 33 6.55 -19.52 -1.19
C ILE A 33 7.64 -20.47 -1.74
N LYS A 34 7.51 -20.91 -3.00
CA LYS A 34 8.48 -21.81 -3.63
C LYS A 34 9.82 -21.13 -3.81
N ASP A 35 9.85 -19.82 -4.07
CA ASP A 35 11.09 -19.06 -4.16
C ASP A 35 11.86 -19.08 -2.83
N PHE A 36 11.16 -18.95 -1.70
CA PHE A 36 11.75 -19.07 -0.36
C PHE A 36 12.28 -20.48 -0.11
N ILE A 37 11.49 -21.50 -0.43
CA ILE A 37 11.89 -22.91 -0.26
C ILE A 37 13.14 -23.22 -1.12
N ASN A 38 13.14 -22.79 -2.38
CA ASN A 38 14.26 -22.98 -3.30
C ASN A 38 15.52 -22.27 -2.80
N LEU A 39 15.39 -21.08 -2.20
CA LEU A 39 16.51 -20.35 -1.61
C LEU A 39 17.14 -21.15 -0.46
N GLU A 40 16.32 -21.64 0.48
CA GLU A 40 16.82 -22.38 1.65
C GLU A 40 17.42 -23.73 1.28
N LEU A 41 16.85 -24.43 0.29
CA LEU A 41 17.36 -25.70 -0.20
C LEU A 41 18.60 -25.54 -1.08
N GLY A 42 18.59 -24.57 -1.98
CA GLY A 42 19.65 -24.34 -2.98
C GLY A 42 20.90 -23.69 -2.39
N VAL A 43 20.76 -22.93 -1.30
CA VAL A 43 21.87 -22.18 -0.71
C VAL A 43 21.92 -22.41 0.80
N LYS A 44 22.64 -23.46 1.23
CA LYS A 44 22.71 -23.92 2.63
C LYS A 44 22.94 -22.82 3.68
N ARG A 45 23.71 -21.78 3.35
CA ARG A 45 23.95 -20.66 4.27
C ARG A 45 22.67 -19.85 4.58
N PHE A 46 21.64 -19.92 3.76
CA PHE A 46 20.37 -19.22 3.97
C PHE A 46 19.26 -20.13 4.54
N GLN A 47 19.60 -21.31 5.06
CA GLN A 47 18.64 -22.13 5.81
C GLN A 47 18.15 -21.40 7.05
N GLY A 48 16.85 -21.48 7.35
CA GLY A 48 16.22 -20.77 8.46
C GLY A 48 16.16 -19.26 8.25
N ASN A 49 16.23 -18.79 7.00
CA ASN A 49 16.11 -17.37 6.70
C ASN A 49 14.69 -16.86 6.95
N THR A 50 13.67 -17.70 6.72
CA THR A 50 12.26 -17.34 6.99
C THR A 50 11.99 -17.05 8.48
N GLU A 51 12.75 -17.65 9.40
CA GLU A 51 12.64 -17.38 10.85
C GLU A 51 13.05 -15.95 11.22
N ARG A 52 13.79 -15.25 10.36
CA ARG A 52 14.23 -13.87 10.59
C ARG A 52 13.16 -12.83 10.28
N PHE A 53 12.05 -13.24 9.67
CA PHE A 53 10.96 -12.33 9.31
C PHE A 53 10.02 -12.13 10.50
N HIS A 54 9.82 -10.86 10.86
CA HIS A 54 8.82 -10.43 11.83
C HIS A 54 7.52 -9.93 11.17
N PHE A 55 7.47 -9.97 9.83
CA PHE A 55 6.30 -9.71 9.01
C PHE A 55 6.30 -10.63 7.79
N ASN A 56 5.14 -10.99 7.28
CA ASN A 56 5.05 -11.82 6.08
C ASN A 56 5.45 -11.01 4.83
N PRO A 57 6.44 -11.49 4.05
CA PRO A 57 6.88 -10.80 2.84
C PRO A 57 5.93 -10.96 1.65
N ILE A 58 5.05 -11.97 1.71
CA ILE A 58 4.06 -12.33 0.70
C ILE A 58 2.75 -12.71 1.40
N PRO A 59 1.60 -12.77 0.70
CA PRO A 59 0.39 -13.42 1.21
C PRO A 59 0.70 -14.85 1.65
N LEU A 60 0.14 -15.26 2.79
CA LEU A 60 0.37 -16.59 3.35
C LEU A 60 -0.94 -17.37 3.40
N ASN A 61 -0.84 -18.66 3.17
CA ASN A 61 -1.84 -19.67 3.51
C ASN A 61 -1.38 -20.54 4.69
N ASP A 62 -2.27 -21.40 5.19
CA ASP A 62 -2.03 -22.39 6.25
C ASP A 62 -0.69 -23.15 6.16
N TYR A 63 -0.25 -23.50 4.95
CA TYR A 63 1.02 -24.20 4.73
C TYR A 63 2.20 -23.24 4.91
N SER A 64 2.21 -22.16 4.15
CA SER A 64 3.29 -21.17 4.13
C SER A 64 3.45 -20.44 5.48
N ARG A 65 2.37 -20.24 6.23
CA ARG A 65 2.40 -19.62 7.57
C ARG A 65 3.30 -20.37 8.54
N ARG A 66 3.41 -21.69 8.41
CA ARG A 66 4.26 -22.54 9.25
C ARG A 66 5.76 -22.30 9.02
N LEU A 67 6.12 -21.79 7.84
CA LEU A 67 7.51 -21.51 7.48
C LEU A 67 8.00 -20.18 8.08
N PHE A 68 7.11 -19.31 8.55
CA PHE A 68 7.44 -18.01 9.14
C PHE A 68 7.02 -17.94 10.62
N PRO A 69 7.73 -18.62 11.54
CA PRO A 69 7.27 -18.83 12.92
C PRO A 69 7.26 -17.56 13.79
N ASN A 70 8.01 -16.53 13.39
CA ASN A 70 8.28 -15.33 14.19
C ASN A 70 7.54 -14.08 13.68
N ILE A 71 6.48 -14.26 12.87
CA ILE A 71 5.65 -13.13 12.42
C ILE A 71 4.91 -12.51 13.61
N GLU A 72 5.10 -11.21 13.75
CA GLU A 72 4.56 -10.35 14.80
C GLU A 72 3.62 -9.29 14.22
N THR A 73 3.98 -8.77 13.04
CA THR A 73 3.16 -7.84 12.25
C THR A 73 2.67 -8.55 11.00
N PHE A 74 1.36 -8.73 10.86
CA PHE A 74 0.77 -9.43 9.71
C PHE A 74 0.32 -8.41 8.66
N HIS A 75 0.84 -8.55 7.44
CA HIS A 75 0.48 -7.76 6.28
C HIS A 75 -0.63 -8.48 5.52
N ILE A 76 -1.72 -7.76 5.28
CA ILE A 76 -2.85 -8.21 4.46
C ILE A 76 -2.79 -7.41 3.18
N TYR A 77 -2.47 -8.07 2.08
CA TYR A 77 -2.23 -7.44 0.79
C TYR A 77 -3.52 -7.29 -0.02
N ASN A 78 -4.45 -8.24 0.12
CA ASN A 78 -5.76 -8.24 -0.55
C ASN A 78 -6.90 -8.63 0.41
N GLU A 79 -8.14 -8.31 0.04
CA GLU A 79 -9.36 -8.68 0.80
C GLU A 79 -9.55 -10.19 0.94
N GLU A 80 -8.97 -10.97 0.03
CA GLU A 80 -9.11 -12.43 -0.02
C GLU A 80 -7.96 -13.17 0.68
N ASP A 81 -6.96 -12.45 1.19
CA ASP A 81 -5.81 -13.06 1.87
C ASP A 81 -6.29 -13.76 3.15
N GLU A 82 -5.73 -14.95 3.45
CA GLU A 82 -6.04 -15.65 4.69
C GLU A 82 -5.54 -14.86 5.90
N GLU A 83 -6.41 -14.71 6.89
CA GLU A 83 -6.08 -14.11 8.19
C GLU A 83 -5.78 -15.18 9.23
N PHE A 84 -4.82 -14.89 10.10
CA PHE A 84 -4.38 -15.82 11.14
C PHE A 84 -4.47 -15.15 12.51
N ASP A 85 -5.24 -15.76 13.43
CA ASP A 85 -5.24 -15.41 14.85
C ASP A 85 -4.56 -16.52 15.67
N ASP A 86 -3.22 -16.50 15.65
CA ASP A 86 -2.40 -17.44 16.43
C ASP A 86 -1.91 -16.86 17.77
N ARG A 87 -2.47 -15.71 18.19
CA ARG A 87 -2.08 -14.91 19.37
C ARG A 87 -0.65 -14.38 19.37
N ARG A 88 0.16 -14.66 18.34
CA ARG A 88 1.51 -14.09 18.17
C ARG A 88 1.47 -12.81 17.37
N ILE A 89 0.53 -12.73 16.43
CA ILE A 89 0.25 -11.52 15.68
C ILE A 89 -0.45 -10.53 16.61
N PHE A 90 0.21 -9.40 16.88
CA PHE A 90 -0.34 -8.34 17.72
C PHE A 90 -0.68 -7.08 16.92
N LYS A 91 -0.44 -7.08 15.61
CA LYS A 91 -0.64 -5.93 14.75
C LYS A 91 -0.87 -6.35 13.30
N GLN A 92 -1.90 -5.78 12.67
CA GLN A 92 -2.10 -5.94 11.24
C GLN A 92 -1.75 -4.66 10.45
N VAL A 93 -1.30 -4.86 9.21
CA VAL A 93 -1.07 -3.80 8.23
C VAL A 93 -1.83 -4.14 6.95
N ILE A 94 -2.88 -3.38 6.68
CA ILE A 94 -3.79 -3.56 5.56
C ILE A 94 -3.35 -2.68 4.39
N TRP A 95 -3.08 -3.30 3.24
CA TRP A 95 -2.56 -2.64 2.04
C TRP A 95 -3.59 -2.42 0.95
N TYR A 96 -4.71 -3.14 0.95
CA TYR A 96 -5.79 -2.92 0.00
C TYR A 96 -6.62 -1.69 0.38
N ASP A 97 -7.45 -1.24 -0.56
CA ASP A 97 -8.32 -0.09 -0.38
C ASP A 97 -9.46 -0.43 0.60
N ILE A 98 -9.54 0.27 1.73
CA ILE A 98 -10.67 0.13 2.65
C ILE A 98 -11.50 1.40 2.73
N SER A 99 -12.81 1.25 2.99
CA SER A 99 -13.68 2.40 3.26
C SER A 99 -13.28 3.15 4.54
N TYR A 100 -13.64 4.44 4.65
CA TYR A 100 -13.34 5.22 5.84
C TYR A 100 -14.10 4.68 7.07
N SER A 101 -15.33 4.21 6.89
CA SER A 101 -16.09 3.51 7.92
C SER A 101 -15.37 2.26 8.45
N GLN A 102 -14.77 1.46 7.57
CA GLN A 102 -14.00 0.28 7.98
C GLN A 102 -12.70 0.69 8.68
N TYR A 103 -11.96 1.66 8.13
CA TYR A 103 -10.77 2.23 8.75
C TYR A 103 -10.98 2.61 10.21
N LEU A 104 -12.12 3.21 10.55
CA LEU A 104 -12.42 3.59 11.93
C LEU A 104 -12.49 2.38 12.87
N LYS A 105 -13.03 1.23 12.41
CA LYS A 105 -13.07 -0.02 13.19
C LYS A 105 -11.67 -0.60 13.34
N GLU A 106 -10.94 -0.71 12.23
CA GLU A 106 -9.57 -1.24 12.21
C GLU A 106 -8.64 -0.44 13.13
N LYS A 107 -8.82 0.88 13.16
CA LYS A 107 -8.05 1.77 14.02
C LYS A 107 -8.32 1.53 15.50
N GLU A 108 -9.56 1.22 15.89
CA GLU A 108 -9.91 0.89 17.28
C GLU A 108 -9.24 -0.42 17.72
N GLU A 109 -9.05 -1.36 16.80
CA GLU A 109 -8.33 -2.62 17.01
C GLU A 109 -6.80 -2.45 16.98
N GLY A 110 -6.29 -1.27 16.63
CA GLY A 110 -4.86 -0.96 16.58
C GLY A 110 -4.18 -1.33 15.25
N ASN A 111 -4.97 -1.69 14.23
CA ASN A 111 -4.48 -2.02 12.90
C ASN A 111 -4.05 -0.77 12.12
N ILE A 112 -3.13 -0.96 11.16
CA ILE A 112 -2.66 0.11 10.28
C ILE A 112 -3.23 -0.09 8.89
N CYS A 113 -3.97 0.89 8.41
CA CYS A 113 -4.51 0.89 7.05
C CYS A 113 -3.71 1.85 6.18
N LYS A 114 -3.24 1.38 5.01
CA LYS A 114 -2.40 2.17 4.11
C LYS A 114 -3.21 2.99 3.13
N HIS A 115 -4.30 2.45 2.60
CA HIS A 115 -5.11 3.09 1.58
C HIS A 115 -6.55 3.25 2.08
N ILE A 116 -6.87 4.47 2.49
CA ILE A 116 -8.17 4.80 3.07
C ILE A 116 -8.98 5.56 2.02
N LYS A 117 -10.09 4.96 1.62
CA LYS A 117 -11.01 5.43 0.59
C LYS A 117 -12.26 6.05 1.23
N TYR A 118 -12.57 7.28 0.87
CA TYR A 118 -13.84 7.89 1.23
C TYR A 118 -14.87 7.54 0.18
N THR A 119 -15.88 6.76 0.56
CA THR A 119 -16.91 6.25 -0.34
C THR A 119 -18.16 7.12 -0.31
N GLU A 120 -19.10 6.89 -1.24
CA GLU A 120 -20.43 7.50 -1.19
C GLU A 120 -21.14 7.23 0.16
N SER A 121 -21.11 5.97 0.64
CA SER A 121 -21.71 5.61 1.93
C SER A 121 -21.02 6.32 3.11
N ASP A 122 -19.72 6.58 3.02
CA ASP A 122 -19.01 7.39 4.01
C ASP A 122 -19.44 8.85 3.96
N ARG A 123 -19.65 9.44 2.77
CA ARG A 123 -20.20 10.79 2.60
C ARG A 123 -21.61 10.89 3.19
N GLU A 124 -22.48 9.93 2.89
CA GLU A 124 -23.85 9.91 3.44
C GLU A 124 -23.86 9.86 4.97
N LYS A 125 -22.89 9.16 5.58
CA LYS A 125 -22.80 8.98 7.02
C LYS A 125 -22.09 10.12 7.75
N TYR A 126 -21.01 10.66 7.17
CA TYR A 126 -20.11 11.61 7.84
C TYR A 126 -20.15 13.02 7.21
N GLY A 127 -20.89 13.21 6.12
CA GLY A 127 -21.06 14.47 5.41
C GLY A 127 -20.03 14.69 4.30
N CYS A 128 -20.01 15.90 3.72
CA CYS A 128 -19.12 16.21 2.60
C CYS A 128 -17.69 16.62 3.02
N LEU A 129 -17.39 16.66 4.32
CA LEU A 129 -16.06 17.03 4.81
C LEU A 129 -15.12 15.83 4.76
N ILE A 130 -14.12 15.89 3.88
CA ILE A 130 -13.16 14.80 3.69
C ILE A 130 -12.18 14.72 4.87
N PRO A 131 -12.12 13.59 5.60
CA PRO A 131 -11.19 13.41 6.72
C PRO A 131 -9.72 13.40 6.28
N LYS A 132 -8.82 13.93 7.12
CA LYS A 132 -7.37 14.01 6.83
C LYS A 132 -6.65 12.66 6.74
N ASN A 133 -7.28 11.57 7.16
CA ASN A 133 -6.71 10.22 7.05
C ASN A 133 -7.01 9.57 5.69
N VAL A 134 -7.89 10.17 4.89
CA VAL A 134 -8.25 9.67 3.56
C VAL A 134 -7.15 9.99 2.57
N SER A 135 -6.83 9.00 1.73
CA SER A 135 -5.91 9.12 0.60
C SER A 135 -6.60 8.99 -0.76
N ILE A 136 -7.83 8.45 -0.79
CA ILE A 136 -8.55 8.14 -2.04
C ILE A 136 -9.99 8.66 -1.93
N ILE A 137 -10.46 9.36 -2.95
CA ILE A 137 -11.89 9.62 -3.14
C ILE A 137 -12.45 8.50 -4.01
N GLY A 138 -13.47 7.80 -3.50
CA GLY A 138 -14.06 6.64 -4.16
C GLY A 138 -14.84 6.98 -5.43
N GLU A 139 -15.18 5.95 -6.18
CA GLU A 139 -16.09 6.06 -7.33
C GLU A 139 -17.45 6.62 -6.88
N ASN A 140 -18.02 7.52 -7.69
CA ASN A 140 -19.28 8.21 -7.44
C ASN A 140 -19.37 8.94 -6.07
N CYS A 141 -18.27 9.13 -5.34
CA CYS A 141 -18.32 9.55 -3.93
C CYS A 141 -19.06 10.88 -3.70
N PHE A 142 -18.89 11.86 -4.59
CA PHE A 142 -19.60 13.13 -4.60
C PHE A 142 -20.54 13.27 -5.80
N LYS A 143 -20.91 12.15 -6.43
CA LYS A 143 -21.89 12.16 -7.51
C LYS A 143 -23.23 12.69 -7.01
N ASP A 144 -23.89 13.51 -7.83
CA ASP A 144 -25.19 14.11 -7.53
C ASP A 144 -25.21 14.88 -6.19
N CYS A 145 -24.08 15.47 -5.79
CA CYS A 145 -24.02 16.23 -4.55
C CYS A 145 -24.59 17.65 -4.75
N TYR A 146 -25.46 18.08 -3.85
CA TYR A 146 -26.12 19.41 -3.90
C TYR A 146 -25.78 20.31 -2.71
N ASP A 147 -25.03 19.78 -1.74
CA ASP A 147 -24.85 20.41 -0.44
C ASP A 147 -23.76 21.48 -0.43
N LEU A 148 -22.88 21.50 -1.44
CA LEU A 148 -21.69 22.34 -1.46
C LEU A 148 -21.57 23.14 -2.75
N THR A 149 -21.29 24.44 -2.61
CA THR A 149 -20.87 25.29 -3.72
C THR A 149 -19.36 25.33 -3.91
N THR A 150 -18.59 24.88 -2.90
CA THR A 150 -17.13 24.83 -2.97
C THR A 150 -16.61 23.56 -2.32
N LEU A 151 -15.53 23.01 -2.87
CA LEU A 151 -14.87 21.83 -2.32
C LEU A 151 -13.35 22.02 -2.28
N ASN A 152 -12.76 21.77 -1.12
CA ASN A 152 -11.31 21.78 -0.94
C ASN A 152 -10.81 20.35 -0.78
N ILE A 153 -10.08 19.84 -1.78
CA ILE A 153 -9.50 18.51 -1.71
C ILE A 153 -8.25 18.55 -0.82
N PRO A 154 -8.21 17.78 0.29
CA PRO A 154 -7.05 17.77 1.18
C PRO A 154 -5.79 17.27 0.47
N THR A 155 -4.62 17.76 0.89
CA THR A 155 -3.30 17.32 0.37
C THR A 155 -2.94 15.88 0.74
N THR A 156 -3.79 15.18 1.48
CA THR A 156 -3.63 13.76 1.78
C THR A 156 -4.15 12.90 0.64
N ILE A 157 -5.02 13.45 -0.23
CA ILE A 157 -5.60 12.74 -1.36
C ILE A 157 -4.57 12.60 -2.48
N THR A 158 -4.42 11.38 -2.97
CA THR A 158 -3.53 11.03 -4.07
C THR A 158 -4.28 10.48 -5.28
N LYS A 159 -5.55 10.09 -5.13
CA LYS A 159 -6.35 9.43 -6.18
C LYS A 159 -7.82 9.84 -6.12
N LEU A 160 -8.39 10.10 -7.31
CA LEU A 160 -9.80 10.38 -7.52
C LEU A 160 -10.43 9.26 -8.35
N GLY A 161 -11.49 8.61 -7.85
CA GLY A 161 -12.18 7.51 -8.53
C GLY A 161 -13.05 7.96 -9.71
N ASN A 162 -13.53 6.99 -10.50
CA ASN A 162 -14.43 7.24 -11.63
C ASN A 162 -15.66 8.05 -11.18
N ASN A 163 -16.08 9.02 -11.99
CA ASN A 163 -17.30 9.80 -11.77
C ASN A 163 -17.40 10.43 -10.37
N CYS A 164 -16.27 10.66 -9.68
CA CYS A 164 -16.32 11.00 -8.26
C CYS A 164 -16.96 12.36 -7.97
N PHE A 165 -17.02 13.28 -8.93
CA PHE A 165 -17.79 14.54 -8.87
C PHE A 165 -18.79 14.64 -10.03
N ASP A 166 -19.20 13.53 -10.64
CA ASP A 166 -20.19 13.53 -11.72
C ASP A 166 -21.50 14.19 -11.29
N GLN A 167 -22.11 15.01 -12.16
CA GLN A 167 -23.38 15.70 -11.91
C GLN A 167 -23.38 16.54 -10.61
N PHE A 168 -22.24 17.08 -10.19
CA PHE A 168 -22.14 17.98 -9.03
C PHE A 168 -22.62 19.40 -9.39
N TRP A 169 -23.92 19.54 -9.70
CA TRP A 169 -24.51 20.76 -10.28
C TRP A 169 -24.39 22.01 -9.42
N SER A 170 -24.17 21.87 -8.11
CA SER A 170 -24.04 23.01 -7.19
C SER A 170 -22.60 23.53 -7.06
N LEU A 171 -21.60 22.73 -7.46
CA LEU A 171 -20.19 23.03 -7.27
C LEU A 171 -19.74 24.19 -8.18
N ALA A 172 -19.48 25.35 -7.60
CA ALA A 172 -19.01 26.54 -8.31
C ALA A 172 -17.49 26.58 -8.45
N SER A 173 -16.76 26.07 -7.45
CA SER A 173 -15.29 26.03 -7.47
C SER A 173 -14.71 24.86 -6.70
N ILE A 174 -13.61 24.29 -7.21
CA ILE A 174 -12.86 23.24 -6.53
C ILE A 174 -11.37 23.60 -6.46
N THR A 175 -10.75 23.33 -5.30
CA THR A 175 -9.30 23.40 -5.14
C THR A 175 -8.74 21.98 -5.21
N ILE A 176 -7.94 21.70 -6.24
CA ILE A 176 -7.34 20.37 -6.48
C ILE A 176 -5.95 20.34 -5.86
N ALA A 177 -5.73 19.41 -4.92
CA ALA A 177 -4.41 19.27 -4.30
C ALA A 177 -3.35 18.82 -5.31
N THR A 178 -2.15 19.40 -5.24
CA THR A 178 -0.99 19.02 -6.07
C THR A 178 -0.48 17.60 -5.80
N THR A 179 -1.02 16.92 -4.79
CA THR A 179 -0.67 15.55 -4.39
C THR A 179 -1.41 14.49 -5.20
N ILE A 180 -2.43 14.87 -5.98
CA ILE A 180 -3.19 13.95 -6.81
C ILE A 180 -2.31 13.45 -7.96
N LYS A 181 -2.18 12.12 -8.05
CA LYS A 181 -1.37 11.41 -9.05
C LYS A 181 -2.24 10.72 -10.10
N GLU A 182 -3.47 10.39 -9.72
CA GLU A 182 -4.41 9.63 -10.55
C GLU A 182 -5.77 10.33 -10.58
N LEU A 183 -6.23 10.62 -11.80
CA LEU A 183 -7.56 11.11 -12.13
C LEU A 183 -8.21 10.07 -13.04
N TRP A 184 -9.39 9.60 -12.67
CA TRP A 184 -10.10 8.54 -13.38
C TRP A 184 -11.18 9.14 -14.30
N GLU A 185 -11.88 8.30 -15.07
CA GLU A 185 -12.78 8.75 -16.14
C GLU A 185 -13.96 9.58 -15.58
N SER A 186 -14.38 10.59 -16.36
CA SER A 186 -15.57 11.43 -16.09
C SER A 186 -15.65 12.02 -14.67
N CYS A 187 -14.51 12.29 -14.02
CA CYS A 187 -14.49 12.83 -12.64
C CYS A 187 -15.34 14.10 -12.45
N PHE A 188 -15.43 14.97 -13.47
CA PHE A 188 -16.13 16.25 -13.42
C PHE A 188 -17.20 16.36 -14.52
N ASP A 189 -17.74 15.23 -14.97
CA ASP A 189 -18.78 15.24 -15.99
C ASP A 189 -20.06 15.91 -15.47
N ASP A 190 -20.78 16.58 -16.35
CA ASP A 190 -22.01 17.33 -16.03
C ASP A 190 -21.92 18.31 -14.84
N CYS A 191 -20.71 18.80 -14.51
CA CYS A 191 -20.49 19.84 -13.48
C CYS A 191 -20.84 21.25 -14.00
N TYR A 192 -22.11 21.50 -14.32
CA TYR A 192 -22.52 22.71 -15.05
C TYR A 192 -22.24 24.05 -14.36
N SER A 193 -22.17 24.08 -13.03
CA SER A 193 -21.86 25.31 -12.28
C SER A 193 -20.37 25.53 -12.05
N LEU A 194 -19.52 24.54 -12.38
CA LEU A 194 -18.09 24.62 -12.09
C LEU A 194 -17.42 25.62 -13.02
N THR A 195 -17.01 26.75 -12.44
CA THR A 195 -16.39 27.86 -13.20
C THR A 195 -14.92 28.03 -12.87
N ASN A 196 -14.44 27.52 -11.73
CA ASN A 196 -13.06 27.69 -11.27
C ASN A 196 -12.47 26.38 -10.72
N ILE A 197 -11.26 26.07 -11.18
CA ILE A 197 -10.41 25.00 -10.64
C ILE A 197 -9.08 25.63 -10.24
N PHE A 198 -8.72 25.53 -8.96
CA PHE A 198 -7.51 26.11 -8.38
C PHE A 198 -6.47 25.04 -8.02
#